data_AF-A0A1I7TDX5-F1
#
_entry.id   AF-A0A1I7TDX5-F1
#
_cell.length_a   1.000
_cell.length_b   1.000
_cell.length_c   1.000
_cell.angle_alpha   90.00
_cell.angle_beta   90.00
_cell.angle_gamma   90.00
#
_symmetry.space_group_name_H-M   'P 1'
#
loop_
_entity.id
_entity.type
_entity.pdbx_description
1 polymer ?
#
loop_
_entity_poly.entity_id
_entity_poly.type
_entity_poly.pdbx_seq_one_letter_code
_entity_poly.pdbx_strand_id
1 'polypeptide(L)'
;MSEFMKGVMLLKQDLTEVPAEEALKGKVSCTRFYHHLKKAGKPIEVVFFSRDRSKADLEENFTEKHGDWLCVKYGDDILARYQSKFEVKTIPVLRVINPAGKMVVLDGKSEVVDKGKADPLGLFASWEAACNKK
;
A
#
# COMPACT_ATOMS: atom_id res chain seq x y z
N MET A 1 14.07 3.08 3.31
CA MET A 1 13.47 1.99 2.52
C MET A 1 13.68 0.70 3.30
N SER A 2 12.63 -0.11 3.48
CA SER A 2 12.77 -1.39 4.17
C SER A 2 13.51 -2.37 3.26
N GLU A 3 14.41 -3.18 3.82
CA GLU A 3 15.16 -4.21 3.06
C GLU A 3 14.23 -5.21 2.34
N PHE A 4 12.99 -5.33 2.82
CA PHE A 4 11.94 -6.18 2.26
C PHE A 4 11.51 -5.82 0.83
N MET A 5 11.70 -4.57 0.39
CA MET A 5 11.34 -4.11 -0.97
C MET A 5 12.56 -4.02 -1.91
N LYS A 6 13.76 -4.38 -1.44
CA LYS A 6 15.00 -4.16 -2.19
C LYS A 6 15.13 -5.19 -3.31
N GLY A 7 15.22 -4.72 -4.56
CA GLY A 7 15.27 -5.57 -5.75
C GLY A 7 13.90 -6.06 -6.26
N VAL A 8 12.79 -5.65 -5.65
CA VAL A 8 11.44 -5.95 -6.15
C VAL A 8 11.14 -5.04 -7.34
N MET A 9 10.52 -5.59 -8.38
CA MET A 9 9.99 -4.83 -9.51
C MET A 9 8.48 -4.69 -9.36
N LEU A 10 7.97 -3.46 -9.42
CA LEU A 10 6.56 -3.15 -9.25
C LEU A 10 5.94 -2.72 -10.60
N LEU A 11 4.65 -2.98 -10.76
CA LEU A 11 3.88 -2.58 -11.94
C LEU A 11 3.17 -1.26 -11.68
N LYS A 12 3.23 -0.37 -12.67
CA LYS A 12 2.42 0.85 -12.80
C LYS A 12 1.14 0.57 -13.59
N GLN A 13 0.18 1.50 -13.54
CA GLN A 13 -1.08 1.40 -14.31
C GLN A 13 -0.88 1.30 -15.84
N ASP A 14 0.25 1.75 -16.39
CA ASP A 14 0.61 1.59 -17.80
C ASP A 14 1.22 0.21 -18.11
N LEU A 15 1.19 -0.72 -17.14
CA LEU A 15 1.83 -2.04 -17.15
C LEU A 15 3.36 -2.00 -17.32
N THR A 16 3.98 -0.83 -17.16
CA THR A 16 5.44 -0.72 -17.16
C THR A 16 6.02 -1.23 -15.85
N GLU A 17 7.17 -1.90 -15.96
CA GLU A 17 7.94 -2.34 -14.81
C GLU A 17 8.83 -1.21 -14.31
N VAL A 18 8.83 -0.99 -13.00
CA VAL A 18 9.70 -0.02 -12.34
C VAL A 18 10.33 -0.62 -11.07
N PRO A 19 11.62 -0.34 -10.80
CA PRO A 19 12.25 -0.75 -9.54
C PRO A 19 11.47 -0.18 -8.36
N ALA A 20 11.24 -0.97 -7.32
CA ALA A 20 10.49 -0.53 -6.14
C ALA A 20 11.08 0.72 -5.48
N GLU A 21 12.37 1.02 -5.66
CA GLU A 21 13.01 2.25 -5.15
C GLU A 21 12.65 3.51 -5.95
N GLU A 22 12.38 3.38 -7.25
CA GLU A 22 12.03 4.48 -8.17
C GLU A 22 10.52 4.67 -8.29
N ALA A 23 9.78 3.56 -8.20
CA ALA A 23 8.33 3.48 -8.34
C ALA A 23 7.56 4.30 -7.29
N LEU A 24 8.11 4.48 -6.08
CA LEU A 24 7.47 5.13 -4.91
C LEU A 24 7.27 6.67 -5.07
N LYS A 25 7.21 7.17 -6.31
CA LYS A 25 6.89 8.56 -6.70
C LYS A 25 5.43 8.74 -7.19
N GLY A 26 4.47 8.27 -6.38
CA GLY A 26 3.12 8.84 -6.14
C GLY A 26 2.02 8.84 -7.22
N LYS A 27 0.78 8.39 -6.91
CA LYS A 27 -0.52 9.11 -6.64
C LYS A 27 -1.64 8.06 -6.28
N VAL A 28 -2.95 8.38 -6.39
CA VAL A 28 -4.23 7.60 -6.54
C VAL A 28 -4.18 6.10 -6.10
N SER A 29 -5.09 5.41 -5.39
CA SER A 29 -6.38 5.70 -4.72
C SER A 29 -6.96 4.43 -4.04
N CYS A 30 -7.49 4.35 -2.79
CA CYS A 30 -7.74 5.24 -1.63
C CYS A 30 -7.72 6.75 -1.86
N THR A 31 -8.32 7.21 -2.97
CA THR A 31 -8.08 8.51 -3.62
C THR A 31 -7.95 9.61 -2.61
N ARG A 32 -9.01 9.79 -1.83
CA ARG A 32 -9.24 11.06 -1.14
C ARG A 32 -8.35 11.20 0.08
N PHE A 33 -8.23 10.15 0.89
CA PHE A 33 -7.32 10.11 2.04
C PHE A 33 -5.86 10.20 1.58
N TYR A 34 -5.45 9.29 0.69
CA TYR A 34 -4.07 9.22 0.22
C TYR A 34 -3.65 10.50 -0.54
N HIS A 35 -4.50 11.05 -1.42
CA HIS A 35 -4.23 12.34 -2.08
C HIS A 35 -4.16 13.51 -1.10
N HIS A 36 -5.00 13.54 -0.07
CA HIS A 36 -4.95 14.61 0.92
C HIS A 36 -3.58 14.59 1.63
N LEU A 37 -3.08 13.40 1.97
CA LEU A 37 -1.75 13.21 2.55
C LEU A 37 -0.62 13.57 1.57
N LYS A 38 -0.64 13.08 0.32
CA LYS A 38 0.39 13.44 -0.67
C LYS A 38 0.38 14.94 -1.01
N LYS A 39 -0.80 15.58 -1.09
CA LYS A 39 -0.94 17.04 -1.26
C LYS A 39 -0.39 17.82 -0.06
N ALA A 40 -0.54 17.27 1.15
CA ALA A 40 0.07 17.81 2.37
C ALA A 40 1.56 17.43 2.54
N GLY A 41 2.21 16.89 1.49
CA GLY A 41 3.63 16.54 1.50
C GLY A 41 4.01 15.36 2.40
N LYS A 42 3.04 14.55 2.84
CA LYS A 42 3.30 13.46 3.79
C LYS A 42 3.98 12.25 3.12
N PRO A 43 4.98 11.63 3.77
CA PRO A 43 5.76 10.52 3.21
C PRO A 43 5.01 9.18 3.35
N ILE A 44 3.84 9.08 2.71
CA ILE A 44 3.05 7.85 2.62
C ILE A 44 3.17 7.23 1.22
N GLU A 45 3.16 5.90 1.15
CA GLU A 45 3.01 5.17 -0.10
C GLU A 45 2.15 3.92 0.11
N VAL A 46 1.48 3.45 -0.93
CA VAL A 46 0.65 2.23 -0.88
C VAL A 46 1.13 1.22 -1.91
N VAL A 47 1.17 -0.05 -1.49
CA VAL A 47 1.48 -1.18 -2.36
C VAL A 47 0.30 -2.13 -2.33
N PHE A 48 -0.29 -2.35 -3.51
CA PHE A 48 -1.36 -3.30 -3.74
C PHE A 48 -0.79 -4.71 -3.95
N PHE A 49 -1.36 -5.64 -3.21
CA PHE A 49 -1.07 -7.07 -3.28
C PHE A 49 -2.31 -7.76 -3.84
N SER A 50 -2.33 -7.98 -5.16
CA SER A 50 -3.39 -8.73 -5.81
C SER A 50 -3.45 -10.17 -5.30
N ARG A 51 -4.66 -10.71 -5.27
CA ARG A 51 -4.95 -12.14 -5.04
C ARG A 51 -5.87 -12.67 -6.14
N ASP A 52 -5.81 -12.05 -7.31
CA ASP A 52 -6.58 -12.43 -8.48
C ASP A 52 -6.10 -13.79 -9.03
N ARG A 53 -6.92 -14.43 -9.88
CA ARG A 53 -6.67 -15.82 -10.34
C ARG A 53 -5.81 -15.90 -11.60
N SER A 54 -5.60 -14.79 -12.27
CA SER A 54 -4.72 -14.67 -13.43
C SER A 54 -4.04 -13.31 -13.47
N LYS A 55 -2.98 -13.21 -14.28
CA LYS A 55 -2.33 -11.94 -14.58
C LYS A 55 -3.31 -10.96 -15.25
N ALA A 56 -4.17 -11.42 -16.15
CA ALA A 56 -5.14 -10.57 -16.84
C ALA A 56 -6.16 -9.95 -15.86
N ASP A 57 -6.70 -10.76 -14.93
CA ASP A 57 -7.61 -10.27 -13.88
C ASP A 57 -6.93 -9.21 -12.99
N LEU A 58 -5.65 -9.41 -12.64
CA LEU A 58 -4.85 -8.43 -11.89
C LEU A 58 -4.71 -7.14 -12.69
N GLU A 59 -4.32 -7.22 -13.96
CA GLU A 59 -4.08 -6.06 -14.82
C GLU A 59 -5.38 -5.29 -15.08
N GLU A 60 -6.51 -5.96 -15.33
CA GLU A 60 -7.83 -5.34 -15.49
C GLU A 60 -8.30 -4.67 -14.18
N ASN A 61 -8.28 -5.38 -13.04
CA ASN A 61 -8.64 -4.78 -11.76
C ASN A 61 -7.74 -3.59 -11.40
N PHE A 62 -6.44 -3.71 -11.64
CA PHE A 62 -5.46 -2.68 -11.30
C PHE A 62 -5.54 -1.44 -12.20
N THR A 63 -5.83 -1.62 -13.50
CA THR A 63 -6.02 -0.49 -14.43
C THR A 63 -7.37 0.21 -14.23
N GLU A 64 -8.44 -0.54 -13.98
CA GLU A 64 -9.80 -0.01 -13.89
C GLU A 64 -10.16 0.54 -12.49
N LYS A 65 -9.74 -0.14 -11.40
CA LYS A 65 -10.27 0.09 -10.04
C LYS A 65 -9.26 0.64 -9.04
N HIS A 66 -7.97 0.58 -9.38
CA HIS A 66 -6.86 1.08 -8.57
C HIS A 66 -6.30 2.36 -9.20
N GLY A 67 -5.50 3.13 -8.46
CA GLY A 67 -4.81 4.30 -9.00
C GLY A 67 -3.31 4.11 -9.19
N ASP A 68 -2.57 5.21 -9.37
CA ASP A 68 -1.11 5.28 -9.53
C ASP A 68 -0.26 4.71 -8.36
N TRP A 69 -0.87 4.17 -7.31
CA TRP A 69 -0.19 3.36 -6.30
C TRP A 69 0.28 2.02 -6.89
N LEU A 70 1.24 1.36 -6.24
CA LEU A 70 2.06 0.34 -6.91
C LEU A 70 1.47 -1.06 -6.77
N CYS A 71 1.52 -1.89 -7.82
CA CYS A 71 1.16 -3.30 -7.71
C CYS A 71 2.39 -4.21 -7.66
N VAL A 72 2.35 -5.22 -6.80
CA VAL A 72 3.29 -6.36 -6.85
C VAL A 72 2.95 -7.22 -8.08
N LYS A 73 3.98 -7.68 -8.80
CA LYS A 73 3.81 -8.55 -9.98
C LYS A 73 3.00 -9.80 -9.64
N TYR A 74 2.18 -10.22 -10.61
CA TYR A 74 1.48 -11.51 -10.53
C TYR A 74 2.48 -12.66 -10.32
N GLY A 75 2.24 -13.50 -9.31
CA GLY A 75 3.06 -14.68 -9.03
C GLY A 75 4.36 -14.42 -8.25
N ASP A 76 4.59 -13.21 -7.72
CA ASP A 76 5.75 -12.94 -6.87
C ASP A 76 5.58 -13.56 -5.45
N ASP A 77 6.58 -14.34 -5.02
CA ASP A 77 6.67 -14.99 -3.70
C ASP A 77 6.50 -14.01 -2.52
N ILE A 78 6.78 -12.72 -2.72
CA ILE A 78 6.59 -11.69 -1.70
C ILE A 78 5.14 -11.63 -1.19
N LEU A 79 4.15 -11.99 -2.02
CA LEU A 79 2.75 -12.10 -1.61
C LEU A 79 2.55 -13.17 -0.53
N ALA A 80 3.09 -14.38 -0.73
CA ALA A 80 2.99 -15.47 0.23
C ALA A 80 3.73 -15.15 1.54
N ARG A 81 4.94 -14.56 1.42
CA ARG A 81 5.71 -14.07 2.58
C ARG A 81 4.96 -13.01 3.36
N TYR A 82 4.29 -12.08 2.67
CA TYR A 82 3.49 -11.02 3.29
C TYR A 82 2.23 -11.57 3.99
N GLN A 83 1.47 -12.45 3.32
CA GLN A 83 0.27 -13.07 3.89
C GLN A 83 0.59 -13.87 5.16
N SER A 84 1.69 -14.62 5.16
CA SER A 84 2.19 -15.33 6.34
C SER A 84 2.64 -14.37 7.45
N LYS A 85 3.48 -13.37 7.14
CA LYS A 85 4.04 -12.42 8.11
C LYS A 85 3.00 -11.52 8.79
N PHE A 86 1.90 -11.18 8.12
CA PHE A 86 0.86 -10.27 8.62
C PHE A 86 -0.52 -10.93 8.83
N GLU A 87 -0.53 -12.27 8.89
CA GLU A 87 -1.69 -13.13 9.13
C GLU A 87 -2.95 -12.73 8.34
N VAL A 88 -2.81 -12.51 7.04
CA VAL A 88 -3.90 -12.02 6.18
C VAL A 88 -4.84 -13.18 5.81
N LYS A 89 -5.79 -13.47 6.69
CA LYS A 89 -6.75 -14.59 6.55
C LYS A 89 -7.93 -14.28 5.62
N THR A 90 -8.34 -13.01 5.51
CA THR A 90 -9.47 -12.54 4.69
C THR A 90 -9.07 -11.32 3.86
N ILE A 91 -9.87 -11.00 2.82
CA ILE A 91 -9.71 -9.82 1.97
C ILE A 91 -11.05 -9.06 1.86
N PRO A 92 -11.07 -7.73 1.64
CA PRO A 92 -9.92 -6.83 1.55
C PRO A 92 -9.37 -6.43 2.93
N VAL A 93 -8.05 -6.34 3.03
CA VAL A 93 -7.29 -5.95 4.23
C VAL A 93 -6.30 -4.84 3.88
N LEU A 94 -6.13 -3.87 4.78
CA LEU A 94 -5.11 -2.82 4.68
C LEU A 94 -4.32 -2.80 6.00
N ARG A 95 -3.01 -3.08 5.91
CA ARG A 95 -2.05 -2.92 7.02
C ARG A 95 -1.23 -1.66 6.81
N VAL A 96 -0.91 -0.94 7.87
CA VAL A 96 0.08 0.15 7.83
C VAL A 96 1.39 -0.37 8.42
N ILE A 97 2.47 -0.21 7.67
CA ILE A 97 3.80 -0.71 7.99
C ILE A 97 4.77 0.47 7.95
N ASN A 98 5.65 0.59 8.96
CA ASN A 98 6.63 1.67 9.03
C ASN A 98 7.84 1.40 8.10
N PRO A 99 8.72 2.39 7.85
CA PRO A 99 9.90 2.21 7.00
C PRO A 99 10.90 1.14 7.48
N ALA A 100 10.79 0.65 8.73
CA ALA A 100 11.58 -0.44 9.29
C ALA A 100 10.91 -1.83 9.10
N GLY A 101 9.74 -1.91 8.46
CA GLY A 101 9.03 -3.17 8.24
C GLY A 101 8.22 -3.71 9.42
N LYS A 102 8.02 -2.92 10.49
CA LYS A 102 7.14 -3.21 11.64
C LYS A 102 5.71 -2.76 11.29
N MET A 103 4.73 -3.64 11.50
CA MET A 103 3.31 -3.28 11.39
C MET A 103 2.95 -2.33 12.54
N VAL A 104 2.32 -1.20 12.20
CA VAL A 104 1.91 -0.15 13.16
C VAL A 104 0.40 -0.01 13.27
N VAL A 105 -0.35 -0.42 12.24
CA VAL A 105 -1.81 -0.50 12.27
C VAL A 105 -2.26 -1.82 11.65
N LEU A 106 -3.06 -2.58 12.41
CA LEU A 106 -3.60 -3.86 11.98
C LEU A 106 -4.80 -3.67 11.04
N ASP A 107 -5.77 -2.82 11.38
CA ASP A 107 -6.96 -2.57 10.56
C ASP A 107 -7.01 -1.12 10.05
N GLY A 108 -6.07 -0.80 9.16
CA GLY A 108 -6.05 0.52 8.52
C GLY A 108 -7.23 0.75 7.58
N LYS A 109 -7.97 -0.31 7.19
CA LYS A 109 -9.18 -0.19 6.36
C LYS A 109 -10.28 0.49 7.17
N SER A 110 -10.60 -0.03 8.34
CA SER A 110 -11.63 0.57 9.21
C SER A 110 -11.23 1.97 9.65
N GLU A 111 -9.97 2.20 10.03
CA GLU A 111 -9.53 3.55 10.39
C GLU A 111 -9.66 4.58 9.25
N VAL A 112 -9.35 4.22 7.99
CA VAL A 112 -9.54 5.12 6.84
C VAL A 112 -11.03 5.38 6.55
N VAL A 113 -11.90 4.38 6.75
CA VAL A 113 -13.35 4.51 6.57
C VAL A 113 -13.98 5.40 7.63
N ASP A 114 -13.60 5.21 8.90
CA ASP A 114 -14.22 5.82 10.07
C ASP A 114 -13.65 7.20 10.40
N LYS A 115 -12.31 7.31 10.41
CA LYS A 115 -11.58 8.53 10.81
C LYS A 115 -11.04 9.30 9.60
N GLY A 116 -10.52 8.58 8.59
CA GLY A 116 -9.85 9.17 7.43
C GLY A 116 -10.73 10.03 6.52
N LYS A 117 -12.06 9.94 6.64
CA LYS A 117 -13.01 10.85 5.96
C LYS A 117 -13.16 12.21 6.65
N ALA A 118 -13.08 12.24 7.98
CA ALA A 118 -13.32 13.43 8.80
C ALA A 118 -12.02 14.19 9.08
N ASP A 119 -10.97 13.49 9.48
CA ASP A 119 -9.64 14.06 9.72
C ASP A 119 -8.54 13.16 9.11
N PRO A 120 -8.21 13.37 7.82
CA PRO A 120 -7.16 12.60 7.16
C PRO A 120 -5.76 12.88 7.77
N LEU A 121 -5.49 14.11 8.19
CA LEU A 121 -4.16 14.53 8.66
C LEU A 121 -3.89 14.09 10.09
N GLY A 122 -4.87 14.21 11.00
CA GLY A 122 -4.77 13.69 12.36
C GLY A 122 -4.72 12.16 12.40
N LEU A 123 -5.44 11.46 11.51
CA LEU A 123 -5.28 10.01 11.38
C LEU A 123 -3.84 9.65 10.98
N PHE A 124 -3.27 10.31 9.96
CA PHE A 124 -1.88 10.05 9.58
C PHE A 124 -0.88 10.44 10.67
N ALA A 125 -1.09 11.54 11.38
CA ALA A 125 -0.25 11.92 12.53
C ALA A 125 -0.31 10.86 13.65
N SER A 126 -1.46 10.20 13.85
CA SER A 126 -1.57 9.06 14.79
C SER A 126 -0.75 7.85 14.33
N TRP A 127 -0.66 7.61 13.01
CA TRP A 127 0.18 6.56 12.42
C TRP A 127 1.67 6.91 12.50
N GLU A 128 2.06 8.18 12.26
CA GLU A 128 3.42 8.68 12.48
C GLU A 128 3.83 8.52 13.96
N ALA A 129 2.94 8.86 14.89
CA ALA A 129 3.18 8.64 16.32
C ALA A 129 3.30 7.15 16.68
N ALA A 130 2.49 6.28 16.06
CA ALA A 130 2.61 4.82 16.23
C ALA A 130 3.93 4.26 15.66
N CYS A 131 4.46 4.82 14.58
CA CYS A 131 5.78 4.47 14.03
C CYS A 131 6.93 4.76 15.00
N ASN A 132 6.79 5.79 15.83
CA ASN A 132 7.82 6.26 16.77
C ASN A 132 7.73 5.61 18.16
N LYS A 133 6.71 4.79 18.44
CA LYS A 133 6.64 3.99 19.67
C LYS A 133 7.57 2.78 19.54
N LYS A 134 8.64 2.79 20.36
CA LYS A 134 9.62 1.70 20.49
C LYS A 134 8.91 0.35 20.71
#